data_AF-A0A4P9C4C7-F1
#
_entry.id   AF-A0A4P9C4C7-F1
#
_cell.length_a   1.000
_cell.length_b   1.000
_cell.length_c   1.000
_cell.angle_alpha   90.00
_cell.angle_beta   90.00
_cell.angle_gamma   90.00
#
_symmetry.space_group_name_H-M   'P 1'
#
loop_
_entity.id
_entity.type
_entity.pdbx_description
1 polymer ?
#
loop_
_entity_poly.entity_id
_entity_poly.type
_entity_poly.pdbx_seq_one_letter_code
_entity_poly.pdbx_strand_id
1 'polypeptide(L)'
;MEFKVITNLMANLEEENLMLAIDEFLALNPSREEGLYVIEACRQGTEKVGTLFEAGEYFAGDLLLAGQLFREVKKRLEPVVGSGLDDLKSGAIALGPVYGDGQEDGNEIFRRLVEMAGFIVINPCCKGSLQHSTN
;
A
#
# COMPACT_ATOMS: atom_id res chain seq x y z
N MET A 1 -4.93 21.46 -10.38
CA MET A 1 -3.72 20.61 -10.26
C MET A 1 -3.90 19.41 -11.17
N GLU A 2 -2.95 19.09 -12.04
CA GLU A 2 -3.04 17.90 -12.91
C GLU A 2 -2.78 16.65 -12.08
N PHE A 3 -3.81 15.87 -11.78
CA PHE A 3 -3.69 14.63 -10.99
C PHE A 3 -2.69 13.62 -11.61
N LYS A 4 -2.45 13.71 -12.93
CA LYS A 4 -1.40 12.95 -13.63
C LYS A 4 0.00 13.19 -13.08
N VAL A 5 0.29 14.38 -12.57
CA VAL A 5 1.61 14.69 -11.97
C VAL A 5 1.81 13.82 -10.73
N ILE A 6 0.82 13.76 -9.85
CA ILE A 6 0.86 12.92 -8.64
C ILE A 6 1.01 11.44 -9.01
N THR A 7 0.26 10.96 -10.02
CA THR A 7 0.40 9.59 -10.51
C THR A 7 1.82 9.28 -10.98
N ASN A 8 2.46 10.20 -11.71
CA ASN A 8 3.83 9.99 -12.19
C ASN A 8 4.86 10.06 -11.07
N LEU A 9 4.75 11.03 -10.15
CA LEU A 9 5.63 11.14 -8.98
C LEU A 9 5.56 9.87 -8.13
N MET A 10 4.34 9.35 -7.94
CA MET A 10 4.12 8.09 -7.24
C MET A 10 4.70 6.88 -7.99
N ALA A 11 4.51 6.81 -9.31
CA ALA A 11 5.03 5.72 -10.13
C ALA A 11 6.57 5.69 -10.21
N ASN A 12 7.21 6.87 -10.17
CA ASN A 12 8.67 7.02 -10.18
C ASN A 12 9.29 6.95 -8.78
N LEU A 13 8.49 6.80 -7.73
CA LEU A 13 8.93 6.79 -6.32
C LEU A 13 9.68 8.06 -5.91
N GLU A 14 9.27 9.22 -6.45
CA GLU A 14 9.85 10.52 -6.13
C GLU A 14 9.29 11.05 -4.80
N GLU A 15 9.82 10.55 -3.69
CA GLU A 15 9.34 10.86 -2.33
C GLU A 15 9.26 12.37 -2.04
N GLU A 16 10.37 13.11 -2.19
CA GLU A 16 10.43 14.53 -1.84
C GLU A 16 9.41 15.36 -2.65
N ASN A 17 9.38 15.16 -3.97
CA ASN A 17 8.51 15.89 -4.88
C ASN A 17 7.03 15.52 -4.67
N LEU A 18 6.73 14.25 -4.40
CA LEU A 18 5.37 13.79 -4.09
C LEU A 18 4.86 14.47 -2.82
N MET A 19 5.67 14.48 -1.77
CA MET A 19 5.31 15.02 -0.46
C MET A 19 5.10 16.54 -0.53
N LEU A 20 5.97 17.25 -1.25
CA LEU A 20 5.79 18.67 -1.54
C LEU A 20 4.48 18.95 -2.28
N ALA A 21 4.17 18.17 -3.33
CA ALA A 21 2.93 18.33 -4.09
C ALA A 21 1.67 18.09 -3.23
N ILE A 22 1.71 17.13 -2.30
CA ILE A 22 0.62 16.86 -1.36
C ILE A 22 0.48 17.99 -0.34
N ASP A 23 1.58 18.50 0.21
CA ASP A 23 1.56 19.58 1.20
C ASP A 23 1.06 20.89 0.57
N GLU A 24 1.48 21.20 -0.66
CA GLU A 24 0.95 22.31 -1.45
C GLU A 24 -0.55 22.15 -1.72
N PHE A 25 -0.99 20.94 -2.07
CA PHE A 25 -2.40 20.62 -2.27
C PHE A 25 -3.22 20.84 -0.99
N LEU A 26 -2.73 20.39 0.17
CA LEU A 26 -3.37 20.59 1.46
C LEU A 26 -3.46 22.08 1.85
N ALA A 27 -2.43 22.87 1.52
CA ALA A 27 -2.42 24.31 1.81
C ALA A 27 -3.51 25.09 1.04
N LEU A 28 -4.03 24.54 -0.06
CA LEU A 28 -5.13 25.13 -0.83
C LEU A 28 -6.52 24.88 -0.22
N ASN A 29 -6.58 24.21 0.94
CA ASN A 29 -7.83 23.86 1.63
C ASN A 29 -8.83 23.12 0.71
N PRO A 30 -8.42 21.97 0.14
CA PRO A 30 -9.18 21.27 -0.88
C PRO A 30 -10.46 20.66 -0.31
N SER A 31 -11.42 20.42 -1.20
CA SER A 31 -12.64 19.69 -0.88
C SER A 31 -12.37 18.19 -0.68
N ARG A 32 -13.31 17.52 -0.02
CA ARG A 32 -13.28 16.07 0.17
C ARG A 32 -13.18 15.30 -1.15
N GLU A 33 -13.88 15.75 -2.20
CA GLU A 33 -13.84 15.11 -3.52
C GLU A 33 -12.45 15.21 -4.15
N GLU A 34 -11.80 16.36 -4.06
CA GLU A 34 -10.43 16.55 -4.55
C GLU A 34 -9.44 15.66 -3.80
N GLY A 35 -9.58 15.51 -2.48
CA GLY A 35 -8.78 14.58 -1.69
C GLY A 35 -8.94 13.12 -2.15
N LEU A 36 -10.16 12.69 -2.48
CA LEU A 36 -10.42 11.37 -3.05
C LEU A 36 -9.77 11.19 -4.42
N TYR A 37 -9.79 12.21 -5.28
CA TYR A 37 -9.10 12.18 -6.57
C TYR A 37 -7.57 12.01 -6.41
N VAL A 38 -6.97 12.65 -5.42
CA VAL A 38 -5.53 12.49 -5.12
C VAL A 38 -5.22 11.05 -4.71
N ILE A 39 -6.05 10.44 -3.85
CA ILE A 39 -5.87 9.04 -3.44
C ILE A 39 -5.98 8.09 -4.63
N GLU A 40 -6.96 8.32 -5.51
CA GLU A 40 -7.11 7.55 -6.73
C GLU A 40 -5.92 7.72 -7.67
N ALA A 41 -5.38 8.95 -7.79
CA ALA A 41 -4.17 9.22 -8.57
C ALA A 41 -2.95 8.47 -8.01
N CYS A 42 -2.79 8.43 -6.69
CA CYS A 42 -1.74 7.65 -6.03
C CYS A 42 -1.96 6.14 -6.22
N ARG A 43 -3.20 5.65 -6.16
CA ARG A 43 -3.54 4.24 -6.42
C ARG A 43 -3.09 3.82 -7.82
N GLN A 44 -3.39 4.63 -8.83
CA GLN A 44 -2.95 4.41 -10.20
C GLN A 44 -1.41 4.45 -10.33
N GLY A 45 -0.76 5.31 -9.54
CA GLY A 45 0.71 5.35 -9.45
C GLY A 45 1.28 4.04 -8.92
N THR A 46 0.74 3.52 -7.81
CA THR A 46 1.14 2.22 -7.24
C THR A 46 0.86 1.05 -8.19
N GLU A 47 -0.26 1.07 -8.92
CA GLU A 47 -0.57 0.07 -9.96
C GLU A 47 0.54 0.03 -11.03
N LYS A 48 1.03 1.19 -11.44
CA LYS A 48 2.13 1.31 -12.41
C LYS A 48 3.46 0.79 -11.88
N VAL A 49 3.77 0.99 -10.59
CA VAL A 49 4.93 0.36 -9.92
C VAL A 49 4.82 -1.17 -10.01
N GLY A 50 3.61 -1.72 -9.81
CA GLY A 50 3.33 -3.14 -10.00
C GLY A 50 3.62 -3.63 -11.42
N THR A 51 3.17 -2.90 -12.44
CA THR A 51 3.47 -3.22 -13.84
C THR A 51 4.97 -3.17 -14.14
N LEU A 52 5.70 -2.21 -13.58
CA LEU A 52 7.15 -2.10 -13.75
C LEU A 52 7.90 -3.25 -13.06
N PHE A 53 7.39 -3.72 -11.92
CA PHE A 53 7.90 -4.91 -11.25
C PHE A 53 7.68 -6.17 -12.10
N GLU A 54 6.49 -6.34 -12.68
CA GLU A 54 6.20 -7.46 -13.59
C GLU A 54 7.10 -7.45 -14.84
N ALA A 55 7.46 -6.25 -15.33
CA ALA A 55 8.39 -6.07 -16.44
C ALA A 55 9.86 -6.32 -16.04
N GLY A 56 10.17 -6.49 -14.75
CA GLY A 56 11.53 -6.67 -14.24
C GLY A 56 12.35 -5.38 -14.16
N GLU A 57 11.71 -4.22 -14.33
CA GLU A 57 12.35 -2.91 -14.20
C GLU A 57 12.48 -2.49 -12.74
N TYR A 58 11.51 -2.87 -11.89
CA TYR A 58 11.46 -2.59 -10.46
C TYR A 58 11.60 -3.87 -9.64
N PHE A 59 12.07 -3.76 -8.40
CA PHE A 59 12.28 -4.86 -7.47
C PHE A 59 11.30 -4.84 -6.30
N ALA A 60 11.35 -5.88 -5.46
CA ALA A 60 10.49 -5.97 -4.28
C ALA A 60 10.67 -4.80 -3.30
N GLY A 61 11.89 -4.21 -3.23
CA GLY A 61 12.16 -3.01 -2.44
C GLY A 61 11.36 -1.79 -2.90
N ASP A 62 11.16 -1.65 -4.21
CA ASP A 62 10.44 -0.54 -4.82
C ASP A 62 8.93 -0.65 -4.55
N LEU A 63 8.38 -1.86 -4.55
CA LEU A 63 7.00 -2.11 -4.14
C LEU A 63 6.78 -1.78 -2.66
N LEU A 64 7.75 -2.15 -1.81
CA LEU A 64 7.72 -1.83 -0.39
C LEU A 64 7.81 -0.31 -0.15
N LEU A 65 8.60 0.41 -0.94
CA LEU A 65 8.67 1.87 -0.87
C LEU A 65 7.36 2.51 -1.36
N ALA A 66 6.82 2.06 -2.49
CA ALA A 66 5.56 2.55 -3.05
C ALA A 66 4.42 2.49 -2.02
N GLY A 67 4.25 1.36 -1.35
CA GLY A 67 3.19 1.25 -0.36
C GLY A 67 3.48 2.00 0.96
N GLN A 68 4.75 2.26 1.31
CA GLN A 68 5.09 3.18 2.40
C GLN A 68 4.66 4.61 2.07
N LEU A 69 5.02 5.10 0.87
CA LEU A 69 4.62 6.42 0.38
C LEU A 69 3.10 6.56 0.34
N PHE A 70 2.38 5.55 -0.16
CA PHE A 70 0.93 5.59 -0.25
C PHE A 70 0.25 5.73 1.12
N ARG A 71 0.75 5.01 2.13
CA ARG A 71 0.24 5.13 3.51
C ARG A 71 0.47 6.51 4.09
N GLU A 72 1.64 7.09 3.85
CA GLU A 72 1.99 8.41 4.34
C GLU A 72 1.13 9.50 3.67
N VAL A 73 0.91 9.41 2.36
CA VAL A 73 0.00 10.31 1.63
C VAL A 73 -1.43 10.19 2.18
N LYS A 74 -1.93 8.97 2.40
CA LYS A 74 -3.26 8.76 3.00
C LYS A 74 -3.38 9.43 4.36
N LYS A 75 -2.38 9.25 5.23
CA LYS A 75 -2.34 9.84 6.57
C LYS A 75 -2.39 11.37 6.53
N ARG A 76 -1.72 12.00 5.56
CA ARG A 76 -1.77 13.46 5.36
C ARG A 76 -3.12 13.94 4.82
N LEU A 77 -3.84 13.10 4.08
CA LEU A 77 -5.15 13.41 3.51
C LEU A 77 -6.34 13.09 4.45
N GLU A 78 -6.11 12.34 5.54
CA GLU A 78 -7.10 12.10 6.62
C GLU A 78 -7.88 13.35 7.07
N PRO A 79 -7.24 14.51 7.37
CA PRO A 79 -7.95 15.71 7.81
C PRO A 79 -8.91 16.30 6.75
N VAL A 80 -8.70 16.01 5.47
CA VAL A 80 -9.53 16.51 4.36
C VAL A 80 -10.64 15.53 4.01
N VAL A 81 -10.30 14.24 3.91
CA VAL A 81 -11.22 13.20 3.39
C VAL A 81 -12.09 12.58 4.50
N GLY A 82 -11.63 12.68 5.75
CA GLY A 82 -12.23 12.06 6.92
C GLY A 82 -11.80 10.60 7.09
N SER A 83 -12.09 10.01 8.27
CA SER A 83 -11.69 8.66 8.67
C SER A 83 -12.34 7.51 7.86
N GLY A 84 -13.14 7.82 6.83
CA GLY A 84 -13.76 6.82 5.94
C GLY A 84 -12.81 6.27 4.85
N LEU A 85 -11.53 6.63 4.89
CA LEU A 85 -10.50 6.11 3.97
C LEU A 85 -10.30 4.59 4.10
N ASP A 86 -10.59 4.05 5.27
CA ASP A 86 -10.54 2.62 5.55
C ASP A 86 -11.69 1.82 4.90
N ASP A 87 -12.74 2.48 4.40
CA ASP A 87 -13.85 1.80 3.72
C ASP A 87 -13.57 1.56 2.22
N LEU A 88 -12.47 2.13 1.69
CA LEU A 88 -11.98 1.91 0.32
C LEU A 88 -11.17 0.60 0.18
N LYS A 89 -11.51 -0.43 0.97
CA LYS A 89 -10.79 -1.71 0.96
C LYS A 89 -11.27 -2.58 -0.19
N SER A 90 -10.31 -3.12 -0.96
CA SER A 90 -10.55 -3.93 -2.16
C SER A 90 -11.07 -5.35 -1.84
N GLY A 91 -11.07 -5.76 -0.56
CA GLY A 91 -11.52 -7.07 -0.10
C GLY A 91 -10.59 -7.67 0.95
N ALA A 92 -10.85 -8.92 1.35
CA ALA A 92 -10.01 -9.67 2.28
C ALA A 92 -9.35 -10.88 1.61
N ILE A 93 -8.07 -11.09 1.88
CA ILE A 93 -7.25 -12.20 1.39
C ILE A 93 -6.83 -13.07 2.57
N ALA A 94 -7.16 -14.36 2.55
CA ALA A 94 -6.63 -15.31 3.52
C ALA A 94 -5.24 -15.79 3.05
N LEU A 95 -4.20 -15.62 3.88
CA LEU A 95 -2.83 -16.00 3.52
C LEU A 95 -2.16 -16.82 4.62
N GLY A 96 -1.73 -18.05 4.33
CA GLY A 96 -1.05 -18.91 5.30
C GLY A 96 -0.05 -19.86 4.62
N PRO A 97 0.94 -20.36 5.38
CA PRO A 97 1.92 -21.30 4.85
C PRO A 97 1.26 -22.65 4.50
N VAL A 98 1.80 -23.30 3.47
CA VAL A 98 1.44 -24.70 3.18
C VAL A 98 2.07 -25.59 4.25
N TYR A 99 1.31 -26.56 4.75
CA TYR A 99 1.80 -27.49 5.77
C TYR A 99 3.10 -28.20 5.32
N GLY A 100 4.15 -28.07 6.12
CA GLY A 100 5.46 -28.67 5.85
C GLY A 100 6.43 -27.78 5.07
N ASP A 101 6.02 -26.56 4.70
CA ASP A 101 6.92 -25.54 4.15
C ASP A 101 7.46 -24.66 5.29
N GLY A 102 8.79 -24.62 5.42
CA GLY A 102 9.49 -23.81 6.43
C GLY A 102 9.91 -22.43 5.92
N GLN A 103 9.64 -22.09 4.65
CA GLN A 103 9.94 -20.78 4.10
C GLN A 103 8.75 -19.82 4.33
N GLU A 104 8.73 -19.17 5.50
CA GLU A 104 7.70 -18.19 5.84
C GLU A 104 7.96 -16.79 5.23
N ASP A 105 9.17 -16.52 4.76
CA ASP A 105 9.61 -15.18 4.29
C ASP A 105 8.82 -14.69 3.07
N GLY A 106 8.45 -15.60 2.15
CA GLY A 106 7.68 -15.25 0.94
C GLY A 106 6.25 -14.78 1.27
N ASN A 107 5.63 -15.38 2.29
CA ASN A 107 4.28 -15.03 2.73
C ASN A 107 4.23 -13.65 3.40
N GLU A 108 5.30 -13.24 4.08
CA GLU A 108 5.43 -11.89 4.63
C GLU A 108 5.54 -10.84 3.52
N ILE A 109 6.37 -11.08 2.52
CA ILE A 109 6.53 -10.17 1.37
C ILE A 109 5.19 -10.04 0.64
N PHE A 110 4.56 -11.16 0.29
CA PHE A 110 3.29 -11.16 -0.42
C PHE A 110 2.19 -10.47 0.39
N ARG A 111 2.11 -10.70 1.71
CA ARG A 111 1.18 -10.00 2.60
C ARG A 111 1.35 -8.49 2.48
N ARG A 112 2.58 -7.99 2.62
CA ARG A 112 2.86 -6.55 2.53
C ARG A 112 2.42 -5.99 1.18
N LEU A 113 2.70 -6.70 0.08
CA LEU A 113 2.30 -6.28 -1.26
C LEU A 113 0.78 -6.12 -1.40
N VAL A 114 0.01 -7.11 -0.97
CA VAL A 114 -1.45 -7.05 -1.14
C VAL A 114 -2.11 -6.10 -0.12
N GLU A 115 -1.54 -5.94 1.07
CA GLU A 115 -1.98 -4.89 2.03
C GLU A 115 -1.78 -3.50 1.43
N MET A 116 -0.68 -3.28 0.72
CA MET A 116 -0.39 -2.03 0.03
C MET A 116 -1.35 -1.77 -1.13
N ALA A 117 -1.81 -2.83 -1.82
CA ALA A 117 -2.88 -2.75 -2.82
C ALA A 117 -4.29 -2.52 -2.21
N GLY A 118 -4.39 -2.40 -0.88
CA GLY A 118 -5.64 -2.09 -0.17
C GLY A 118 -6.46 -3.32 0.23
N PHE A 119 -5.88 -4.51 0.23
CA PHE A 119 -6.53 -5.73 0.73
C PHE A 119 -6.28 -5.93 2.22
N ILE A 120 -7.28 -6.47 2.91
CA ILE A 120 -7.12 -6.94 4.29
C ILE A 120 -6.52 -8.34 4.23
N VAL A 121 -5.33 -8.56 4.79
CA VAL A 121 -4.79 -9.92 4.89
C VAL A 121 -5.19 -10.56 6.20
N ILE A 122 -5.96 -11.64 6.10
CA ILE A 122 -6.31 -12.50 7.21
C ILE A 122 -5.28 -13.62 7.22
N ASN A 123 -4.36 -13.62 8.19
CA ASN A 123 -3.45 -14.75 8.36
C ASN A 123 -4.13 -15.80 9.24
N PRO A 124 -4.54 -16.98 8.70
CA PRO A 124 -5.01 -18.08 9.52
C PRO A 124 -3.76 -18.78 10.09
N CYS A 125 -2.94 -18.06 10.85
CA CYS A 125 -1.85 -18.70 11.55
C CYS A 125 -2.49 -19.50 12.69
N CYS A 126 -2.47 -20.83 12.53
CA CYS A 126 -2.79 -21.76 13.59
C CYS A 126 -1.91 -21.45 14.80
N LYS A 127 -2.49 -20.87 15.85
CA LYS A 127 -1.97 -21.08 17.22
C LYS A 127 -1.98 -22.60 17.46
N GLY A 128 -0.87 -23.29 17.26
CA GLY A 128 -0.86 -24.74 17.47
C GLY A 128 0.29 -25.54 16.90
N SER A 129 1.55 -25.10 17.06
CA SER A 129 2.68 -26.04 17.09
C SER A 129 3.11 -26.26 18.54
N LEU A 130 2.38 -27.19 19.18
CA LEU A 130 2.90 -28.21 20.09
C LEU A 130 4.12 -27.76 20.93
N GLN A 131 3.85 -27.20 22.11
CA GLN A 131 4.76 -27.41 23.23
C GLN A 131 4.87 -28.92 23.42
N HIS A 132 5.97 -29.49 22.93
CA HIS A 132 6.34 -30.85 23.26
C HIS A 132 6.54 -30.91 24.77
N SER A 133 5.50 -31.36 25.47
CA SER A 133 5.65 -32.13 26.68
C SER A 133 6.68 -33.22 26.39
N THR A 134 7.86 -33.04 26.96
CA THR A 134 8.78 -34.14 27.21
C THR A 134 9.10 -34.04 28.70
N ASN A 135 8.83 -35.13 29.39
CA ASN A 135 8.95 -35.35 30.84
C ASN A 135 10.27 -34.84 31.44
#